data_AF-A0A837P1B9-F1
#
_entry.id   AF-A0A837P1B9-F1
#
_cell.length_a   1.000
_cell.length_b   1.000
_cell.length_c   1.000
_cell.angle_alpha   90.00
_cell.angle_beta   90.00
_cell.angle_gamma   90.00
#
_symmetry.space_group_name_H-M   'P 1'
#
loop_
_entity.id
_entity.type
_entity.pdbx_description
1 polymer ?
#
loop_
_entity_poly.entity_id
_entity_poly.type
_entity_poly.pdbx_seq_one_letter_code
_entity_poly.pdbx_strand_id
1 'polypeptide(L)'
;MLTTAKSAVKLSSYLPVPQFGLAVLSQFGLGAANFTTRLVHAPTVFSSSLVVLLALSFWVQPNLTKAHKWHSFGLLLALFLSMDIRTLDTIWHMFQTPAGFPYRNAFFFSFVLIMIAFEAWLAGPRRIALRWQWLLPTLMVSALILGWFAQRTAKHPLTTSTLALSLVAVILTAIALFATAKRWQTLSLAGIVALELGTNSTLMMAKSPLGNQAKFVTAYRTEYRQMQAVNDPDGQLYRVENQNTLINQAYNYDSKYRNYNDPMLFNFHDITYYSSTFANQTRLMLKSLGLFSKNARRVSSEGLNPVTDLLLDVKYAVQLNAVGQATTRLRSQNGLGFAVPTAFRQLKLRQNSAIINQERLLQSLRPSKRAYFGNATMLSDHVIQDSQAKRYPYLHTVKLRMTRTGTLYYNDTTRQTKYTTMRVNGHLVPTKFNANGELVLRSLGYFDKGAVVTLTVKRTQPTLGTHVHIASLDQARFNQVKQQLLSTRFTPTYHVSGIHTVVSGQVTNRSKQKWLYVAIPADKGWRATVNGVKVTPKTVIGGMLALPIQPGKNQIQLTYHVPGLLGGLLISIISGLSFILWRQRYRHH
;
A
#
# COMPACT_ATOMS: atom_id res chain seq x y z
N MET A 1 -12.20 1.32 8.51
CA MET A 1 -11.89 2.55 7.73
C MET A 1 -11.61 3.77 8.60
N LEU A 2 -12.36 4.00 9.69
CA LEU A 2 -12.24 5.21 10.54
C LEU A 2 -10.87 5.40 11.22
N THR A 3 -10.09 4.34 11.38
CA THR A 3 -8.75 4.39 11.99
C THR A 3 -7.62 4.59 10.98
N THR A 4 -7.95 4.68 9.69
CA THR A 4 -6.97 4.85 8.60
C THR A 4 -6.69 6.33 8.36
N ALA A 5 -5.52 6.65 7.80
CA ALA A 5 -5.19 8.04 7.44
C ALA A 5 -5.89 8.55 6.16
N LYS A 6 -6.83 7.78 5.60
CA LYS A 6 -7.53 8.11 4.35
C LYS A 6 -8.79 8.96 4.54
N SER A 7 -9.17 9.26 5.77
CA SER A 7 -10.42 9.97 6.10
C SER A 7 -10.37 11.50 5.95
N ALA A 8 -9.31 12.06 5.37
CA ALA A 8 -9.21 13.52 5.21
C ALA A 8 -10.15 14.00 4.09
N VAL A 9 -11.23 14.66 4.49
CA VAL A 9 -12.22 15.28 3.61
C VAL A 9 -11.68 16.61 3.09
N LYS A 10 -11.69 16.82 1.77
CA LYS A 10 -11.38 18.12 1.16
C LYS A 10 -12.66 18.70 0.58
N LEU A 11 -13.00 19.95 0.92
CA LEU A 11 -14.20 20.61 0.39
C LEU A 11 -14.20 20.67 -1.15
N SER A 12 -13.04 20.85 -1.77
CA SER A 12 -12.87 20.85 -3.22
C SER A 12 -13.23 19.52 -3.90
N SER A 13 -13.35 18.43 -3.14
CA SER A 13 -13.80 17.13 -3.64
C SER A 13 -15.31 17.09 -3.94
N TYR A 14 -16.10 18.04 -3.44
CA TYR A 14 -17.57 18.06 -3.60
C TYR A 14 -18.06 19.15 -4.55
N LEU A 15 -17.15 19.89 -5.20
CA LEU A 15 -17.52 20.88 -6.22
C LEU A 15 -18.01 20.18 -7.49
N PRO A 16 -19.15 20.59 -8.08
CA PRO A 16 -19.74 19.95 -9.27
C PRO A 16 -19.03 20.39 -10.54
N VAL A 17 -17.76 19.99 -10.69
CA VAL A 17 -16.94 20.34 -11.86
C VAL A 17 -16.68 19.10 -12.72
N PRO A 18 -16.63 19.25 -14.06
CA PRO A 18 -16.26 18.17 -14.97
C PRO A 18 -14.89 17.57 -14.62
N GLN A 19 -14.76 16.26 -14.81
CA GLN A 19 -13.56 15.49 -14.49
C GLN A 19 -12.75 15.14 -15.74
N PHE A 20 -13.39 15.08 -16.92
CA PHE A 20 -12.72 14.77 -18.17
C PHE A 20 -13.31 15.55 -19.36
N GLY A 21 -12.48 15.81 -20.36
CA GLY A 21 -12.88 16.47 -21.60
C GLY A 21 -13.07 15.48 -22.75
N LEU A 22 -13.01 15.99 -23.98
CA LEU A 22 -13.20 15.22 -25.22
C LEU A 22 -12.25 14.03 -25.40
N ALA A 23 -11.13 13.99 -24.67
CA ALA A 23 -10.22 12.85 -24.60
C ALA A 23 -10.91 11.52 -24.21
N VAL A 24 -12.08 11.56 -23.56
CA VAL A 24 -12.87 10.35 -23.27
C VAL A 24 -13.35 9.63 -24.52
N LEU A 25 -13.55 10.34 -25.65
CA LEU A 25 -14.04 9.72 -26.87
C LEU A 25 -13.09 8.66 -27.43
N SER A 26 -11.78 8.81 -27.20
CA SER A 26 -10.81 7.80 -27.62
C SER A 26 -10.89 6.52 -26.77
N GLN A 27 -11.57 6.53 -25.62
CA GLN A 27 -11.72 5.36 -24.74
C GLN A 27 -12.61 4.27 -25.34
N PHE A 28 -13.36 4.58 -26.40
CA PHE A 28 -14.05 3.58 -27.22
C PHE A 28 -13.13 2.88 -28.22
N GLY A 29 -11.90 3.37 -28.43
CA GLY A 29 -10.92 2.80 -29.34
C GLY A 29 -9.97 1.80 -28.67
N LEU A 30 -9.23 1.07 -29.51
CA LEU A 30 -8.21 0.11 -29.09
C LEU A 30 -7.01 0.82 -28.43
N GLY A 31 -6.49 0.25 -27.35
CA GLY A 31 -5.26 0.72 -26.70
C GLY A 31 -5.38 2.05 -25.96
N ALA A 32 -6.61 2.52 -25.71
CA ALA A 32 -6.89 3.82 -25.09
C ALA A 32 -6.42 3.93 -23.61
N ALA A 33 -6.19 2.79 -22.97
CA ALA A 33 -5.58 2.68 -21.65
C ALA A 33 -4.45 1.66 -21.69
N ASN A 34 -3.38 1.91 -20.94
CA ASN A 34 -2.23 1.01 -20.84
C ASN A 34 -1.55 1.17 -19.47
N PHE A 35 -0.46 0.43 -19.26
CA PHE A 35 0.27 0.46 -18.00
C PHE A 35 0.69 1.88 -17.59
N THR A 36 1.11 2.77 -18.49
CA THR A 36 1.59 4.11 -18.11
C THR A 36 0.47 5.04 -17.66
N THR A 37 -0.75 4.88 -18.20
CA THR A 37 -1.94 5.70 -17.88
C THR A 37 -2.84 5.08 -16.80
N ARG A 38 -2.60 3.83 -16.38
CA ARG A 38 -3.47 3.06 -15.46
C ARG A 38 -3.88 3.76 -14.14
N LEU A 39 -3.13 4.73 -13.65
CA LEU A 39 -3.46 5.42 -12.39
C LEU A 39 -4.22 6.73 -12.60
N VAL A 40 -4.08 7.35 -13.77
CA VAL A 40 -4.70 8.63 -14.14
C VAL A 40 -5.04 8.56 -15.63
N HIS A 41 -6.32 8.39 -15.92
CA HIS A 41 -6.86 8.16 -17.25
C HIS A 41 -8.30 8.68 -17.28
N ALA A 42 -8.86 8.89 -18.47
CA ALA A 42 -10.30 9.06 -18.69
C ALA A 42 -11.06 7.73 -18.42
N PRO A 43 -12.39 7.72 -18.26
CA PRO A 43 -13.14 6.49 -17.99
C PRO A 43 -12.84 5.37 -18.98
N THR A 44 -12.46 4.18 -18.51
CA THR A 44 -12.14 3.03 -19.36
C THR A 44 -13.43 2.37 -19.83
N VAL A 45 -14.07 2.96 -20.85
CA VAL A 45 -15.38 2.55 -21.38
C VAL A 45 -15.30 1.69 -22.64
N PHE A 46 -14.11 1.17 -22.96
CA PHE A 46 -13.87 0.35 -24.14
C PHE A 46 -14.96 -0.72 -24.28
N SER A 47 -15.60 -0.70 -25.44
CA SER A 47 -16.56 -1.69 -25.93
C SER A 47 -16.18 -1.93 -27.38
N SER A 48 -16.30 -3.16 -27.88
CA SER A 48 -15.94 -3.44 -29.28
C SER A 48 -16.71 -2.52 -30.23
N SER A 49 -16.12 -2.25 -31.40
CA SER A 49 -16.77 -1.41 -32.41
C SER A 49 -18.16 -1.92 -32.79
N LEU A 50 -18.39 -3.24 -32.72
CA LEU A 50 -19.71 -3.85 -32.90
C LEU A 50 -20.72 -3.37 -31.87
N VAL A 51 -20.36 -3.41 -30.58
CA VAL A 51 -21.24 -2.96 -29.50
C VAL A 51 -21.58 -1.48 -29.66
N VAL A 52 -20.58 -0.64 -29.96
CA VAL A 52 -20.80 0.80 -30.13
C VAL A 52 -21.70 1.09 -31.34
N LEU A 53 -21.45 0.47 -32.49
CA LEU A 53 -22.27 0.67 -33.69
C LEU A 53 -23.70 0.14 -33.53
N LEU A 54 -23.88 -1.02 -32.88
CA LEU A 54 -25.20 -1.54 -32.56
C LEU A 54 -25.95 -0.64 -31.58
N ALA A 55 -25.26 -0.18 -30.52
CA ALA A 55 -25.83 0.80 -29.62
C ALA A 55 -26.26 2.02 -30.42
N LEU A 56 -25.39 2.66 -31.21
CA LEU A 56 -25.77 3.81 -32.06
C LEU A 56 -26.97 3.53 -32.98
N SER A 57 -27.07 2.31 -33.52
CA SER A 57 -28.19 1.87 -34.37
C SER A 57 -29.52 1.80 -33.62
N PHE A 58 -29.49 1.56 -32.31
CA PHE A 58 -30.68 1.51 -31.44
C PHE A 58 -31.54 2.77 -31.55
N TRP A 59 -30.93 3.97 -31.56
CA TRP A 59 -31.66 5.23 -31.57
C TRP A 59 -32.40 5.48 -32.89
N VAL A 60 -31.89 4.95 -34.00
CA VAL A 60 -32.46 5.14 -35.34
C VAL A 60 -33.30 3.94 -35.80
N GLN A 61 -33.42 2.91 -34.97
CA GLN A 61 -34.16 1.68 -35.27
C GLN A 61 -35.68 1.92 -35.31
N PRO A 62 -36.38 1.73 -36.45
CA PRO A 62 -37.82 1.92 -36.53
C PRO A 62 -38.66 1.01 -35.62
N ASN A 63 -38.19 -0.21 -35.32
CA ASN A 63 -38.96 -1.19 -34.53
C ASN A 63 -38.97 -0.93 -33.02
N LEU A 64 -38.27 0.10 -32.56
CA LEU A 64 -38.14 0.43 -31.14
C LEU A 64 -38.88 1.72 -30.81
N THR A 65 -39.63 1.71 -29.71
CA THR A 65 -40.45 2.87 -29.31
C THR A 65 -39.58 4.06 -28.92
N LYS A 66 -40.09 5.27 -29.16
CA LYS A 66 -39.39 6.51 -28.77
C LYS A 66 -39.17 6.58 -27.26
N ALA A 67 -40.15 6.14 -26.45
CA ALA A 67 -40.04 6.12 -25.00
C ALA A 67 -38.87 5.25 -24.53
N HIS A 68 -38.75 4.03 -25.07
CA HIS A 68 -37.65 3.13 -24.72
C HIS A 68 -36.28 3.74 -25.05
N LYS A 69 -36.17 4.39 -26.21
CA LYS A 69 -34.93 5.10 -26.61
C LYS A 69 -34.54 6.21 -25.64
N TRP A 70 -35.51 7.00 -25.18
CA TRP A 70 -35.28 8.08 -24.23
C TRP A 70 -34.93 7.57 -22.83
N HIS A 71 -35.55 6.50 -22.35
CA HIS A 71 -35.19 5.88 -21.06
C HIS A 71 -33.76 5.32 -21.09
N SER A 72 -33.38 4.60 -22.15
CA SER A 72 -32.01 4.09 -22.33
C SER A 72 -30.98 5.23 -22.45
N PHE A 73 -31.32 6.31 -23.16
CA PHE A 73 -30.48 7.51 -23.21
C PHE A 73 -30.31 8.14 -21.82
N GLY A 74 -31.40 8.32 -21.08
CA GLY A 74 -31.37 8.89 -19.73
C GLY A 74 -30.50 8.08 -18.77
N LEU A 75 -30.57 6.75 -18.84
CA LEU A 75 -29.72 5.86 -18.04
C LEU A 75 -28.24 6.00 -18.41
N LEU A 76 -27.89 5.95 -19.70
CA LEU A 76 -26.51 6.13 -20.15
C LEU A 76 -25.96 7.51 -19.78
N LEU A 77 -26.77 8.57 -19.95
CA LEU A 77 -26.42 9.93 -19.58
C LEU A 77 -26.18 10.04 -18.07
N ALA A 78 -27.06 9.47 -17.25
CA ALA A 78 -26.90 9.46 -15.79
C ALA A 78 -25.61 8.75 -15.37
N LEU A 79 -25.31 7.57 -15.95
CA LEU A 79 -24.08 6.84 -15.68
C LEU A 79 -22.84 7.63 -16.12
N PHE A 80 -22.88 8.25 -17.30
CA PHE A 80 -21.80 9.08 -17.82
C PHE A 80 -21.54 10.31 -16.95
N LEU A 81 -22.58 11.09 -16.63
CA LEU A 81 -22.48 12.26 -15.75
C LEU A 81 -22.07 11.88 -14.33
N SER A 82 -22.41 10.68 -13.86
CA SER A 82 -21.97 10.20 -12.55
C SER A 82 -20.46 9.98 -12.46
N MET A 83 -19.79 9.80 -13.59
CA MET A 83 -18.32 9.75 -13.68
C MET A 83 -17.71 11.14 -13.95
N ASP A 84 -18.39 11.99 -14.73
CA ASP A 84 -17.86 13.30 -15.11
C ASP A 84 -18.01 14.36 -14.02
N ILE A 85 -19.12 14.38 -13.30
CA ILE A 85 -19.36 15.35 -12.24
C ILE A 85 -18.66 14.87 -10.97
N ARG A 86 -17.61 15.59 -10.54
CA ARG A 86 -16.78 15.23 -9.36
C ARG A 86 -17.59 14.87 -8.12
N THR A 87 -18.66 15.61 -7.85
CA THR A 87 -19.52 15.37 -6.69
C THR A 87 -20.16 13.99 -6.75
N LEU A 88 -20.69 13.60 -7.91
CA LEU A 88 -21.30 12.29 -8.13
C LEU A 88 -20.26 11.16 -8.10
N ASP A 89 -19.09 11.38 -8.71
CA ASP A 89 -17.98 10.42 -8.65
C ASP A 89 -17.49 10.22 -7.21
N THR A 90 -17.43 11.31 -6.43
CA THR A 90 -17.06 11.25 -5.02
C THR A 90 -18.08 10.47 -4.19
N ILE A 91 -19.38 10.57 -4.52
CA ILE A 91 -20.44 9.76 -3.89
C ILE A 91 -20.23 8.26 -4.19
N TRP A 92 -19.94 7.89 -5.45
CA TRP A 92 -19.59 6.52 -5.82
C TRP A 92 -18.41 5.97 -5.02
N HIS A 93 -17.50 6.84 -4.60
CA HIS A 93 -16.34 6.52 -3.77
C HIS A 93 -16.58 6.71 -2.27
N MET A 94 -17.83 6.55 -1.81
CA MET A 94 -18.23 6.67 -0.40
C MET A 94 -17.82 8.01 0.21
N PHE A 95 -18.05 9.09 -0.54
CA PHE A 95 -17.71 10.47 -0.18
C PHE A 95 -16.22 10.72 0.02
N GLN A 96 -15.34 9.93 -0.61
CA GLN A 96 -13.89 10.14 -0.60
C GLN A 96 -13.35 10.22 -2.01
N THR A 97 -12.46 11.16 -2.29
CA THR A 97 -11.83 11.23 -3.62
C THR A 97 -11.01 9.97 -3.89
N PRO A 98 -11.18 9.31 -5.06
CA PRO A 98 -10.43 8.12 -5.40
C PRO A 98 -8.93 8.41 -5.47
N ALA A 99 -8.14 7.50 -4.89
CA ALA A 99 -6.69 7.52 -4.99
C ALA A 99 -6.22 6.53 -6.06
N GLY A 100 -6.18 6.99 -7.31
CA GLY A 100 -5.87 6.17 -8.48
C GLY A 100 -7.03 5.27 -8.92
N PHE A 101 -7.15 5.07 -10.23
CA PHE A 101 -8.33 4.46 -10.88
C PHE A 101 -9.60 5.26 -10.51
N PRO A 102 -9.77 6.47 -11.07
CA PRO A 102 -10.87 7.37 -10.70
C PRO A 102 -12.25 6.81 -11.08
N TYR A 103 -12.43 6.23 -12.28
CA TYR A 103 -13.75 5.87 -12.79
C TYR A 103 -14.05 4.38 -12.69
N ARG A 104 -14.03 3.83 -11.46
CA ARG A 104 -14.19 2.37 -11.23
C ARG A 104 -15.57 1.85 -11.62
N ASN A 105 -16.56 2.73 -11.64
CA ASN A 105 -17.94 2.49 -12.05
C ASN A 105 -18.14 2.48 -13.57
N ALA A 106 -17.10 2.73 -14.39
CA ALA A 106 -17.20 2.74 -15.85
C ALA A 106 -17.74 1.44 -16.45
N PHE A 107 -17.55 0.30 -15.79
CA PHE A 107 -18.09 -0.98 -16.25
C PHE A 107 -19.62 -1.01 -16.31
N PHE A 108 -20.34 -0.24 -15.48
CA PHE A 108 -21.80 -0.15 -15.56
C PHE A 108 -22.25 0.48 -16.89
N PHE A 109 -21.53 1.50 -17.34
CA PHE A 109 -21.79 2.15 -18.62
C PHE A 109 -21.56 1.17 -19.79
N SER A 110 -20.42 0.47 -19.82
CA SER A 110 -20.14 -0.55 -20.83
C SER A 110 -21.16 -1.71 -20.79
N PHE A 111 -21.59 -2.14 -19.60
CA PHE A 111 -22.60 -3.19 -19.45
C PHE A 111 -23.95 -2.76 -20.06
N VAL A 112 -24.43 -1.55 -19.73
CA VAL A 112 -25.68 -1.02 -20.31
C VAL A 112 -25.55 -0.85 -21.82
N LEU A 113 -24.40 -0.41 -22.34
CA LEU A 113 -24.15 -0.35 -23.78
C LEU A 113 -24.29 -1.72 -24.46
N ILE A 114 -23.78 -2.79 -23.84
CA ILE A 114 -23.92 -4.15 -24.37
C ILE A 114 -25.39 -4.59 -24.40
N MET A 115 -26.17 -4.27 -23.36
CA MET A 115 -27.62 -4.58 -23.35
C MET A 115 -28.35 -3.86 -24.49
N ILE A 116 -28.11 -2.56 -24.66
CA ILE A 116 -28.70 -1.75 -25.74
C ILE A 116 -28.28 -2.29 -27.11
N ALA A 117 -27.00 -2.66 -27.27
CA ALA A 117 -26.50 -3.27 -28.50
C ALA A 117 -27.18 -4.62 -28.81
N PHE A 118 -27.41 -5.44 -27.80
CA PHE A 118 -28.13 -6.71 -27.94
C PHE A 118 -29.57 -6.50 -28.40
N GLU A 119 -30.28 -5.53 -27.83
CA GLU A 119 -31.64 -5.19 -28.27
C GLU A 119 -31.67 -4.65 -29.71
N ALA A 120 -30.70 -3.80 -30.08
CA ALA A 120 -30.57 -3.31 -31.46
C ALA A 120 -30.29 -4.44 -32.45
N TRP A 121 -29.52 -5.45 -32.03
CA TRP A 121 -29.28 -6.67 -32.81
C TRP A 121 -30.58 -7.45 -33.04
N LEU A 122 -31.37 -7.69 -31.99
CA LEU A 122 -32.67 -8.37 -32.08
C LEU A 122 -33.65 -7.61 -32.98
N ALA A 123 -33.64 -6.28 -32.94
CA ALA A 123 -34.51 -5.44 -33.76
C ALA A 123 -34.10 -5.41 -35.27
N GLY A 124 -32.94 -5.97 -35.62
CA GLY A 124 -32.45 -6.11 -36.98
C GLY A 124 -31.67 -4.88 -37.45
N PRO A 125 -30.32 -4.85 -37.34
CA PRO A 125 -29.51 -3.65 -37.61
C PRO A 125 -29.56 -3.16 -39.06
N ARG A 126 -29.91 -4.02 -40.03
CA ARG A 126 -30.06 -3.64 -41.45
C ARG A 126 -31.40 -3.01 -41.80
N ARG A 127 -32.36 -3.02 -40.87
CA ARG A 127 -33.67 -2.39 -41.08
C ARG A 127 -33.62 -0.86 -40.91
N ILE A 128 -32.47 -0.31 -40.50
CA ILE A 128 -32.26 1.14 -40.46
C ILE A 128 -32.06 1.68 -41.88
N ALA A 129 -32.50 2.92 -42.12
CA ALA A 129 -32.35 3.57 -43.43
C ALA A 129 -30.88 3.65 -43.87
N LEU A 130 -30.63 3.55 -45.18
CA LEU A 130 -29.27 3.50 -45.75
C LEU A 130 -28.38 4.68 -45.31
N ARG A 131 -28.94 5.89 -45.20
CA ARG A 131 -28.22 7.07 -44.69
C ARG A 131 -27.58 6.85 -43.32
N TRP A 132 -28.25 6.09 -42.43
CA TRP A 132 -27.76 5.80 -41.09
C TRP A 132 -26.69 4.71 -41.08
N GLN A 133 -26.73 3.78 -42.05
CA GLN A 133 -25.69 2.76 -42.20
C GLN A 133 -24.33 3.38 -42.55
N TRP A 134 -24.31 4.55 -43.20
CA TRP A 134 -23.11 5.33 -43.47
C TRP A 134 -22.81 6.37 -42.37
N LEU A 135 -23.82 7.11 -41.92
CA LEU A 135 -23.63 8.20 -40.97
C LEU A 135 -23.14 7.72 -39.60
N LEU A 136 -23.63 6.58 -39.09
CA LEU A 136 -23.23 6.09 -37.76
C LEU A 136 -21.75 5.67 -37.67
N PRO A 137 -21.19 4.88 -38.62
CA PRO A 137 -19.75 4.63 -38.68
C PRO A 137 -18.93 5.91 -38.84
N THR A 138 -19.35 6.85 -39.70
CA THR A 138 -18.64 8.14 -39.86
C THR A 138 -18.60 8.92 -38.55
N LEU A 139 -19.71 8.97 -37.82
CA LEU A 139 -19.79 9.68 -36.54
C LEU A 139 -18.88 9.03 -35.49
N MET A 140 -18.81 7.70 -35.45
CA MET A 140 -17.88 6.98 -34.58
C MET A 140 -16.41 7.26 -34.96
N VAL A 141 -16.07 7.26 -36.25
CA VAL A 141 -14.73 7.61 -36.75
C VAL A 141 -14.37 9.05 -36.35
N SER A 142 -15.26 10.01 -36.58
CA SER A 142 -15.06 11.41 -36.19
C SER A 142 -14.85 11.56 -34.68
N ALA A 143 -15.64 10.86 -33.86
CA ALA A 143 -15.49 10.88 -32.40
C ALA A 143 -14.11 10.33 -31.96
N LEU A 144 -13.65 9.23 -32.55
CA LEU A 144 -12.33 8.67 -32.26
C LEU A 144 -11.19 9.62 -32.66
N ILE A 145 -11.30 10.28 -33.81
CA ILE A 145 -10.32 11.28 -34.27
C ILE A 145 -10.28 12.48 -33.32
N LEU A 146 -11.46 13.01 -32.93
CA LEU A 146 -11.57 14.13 -31.99
C LEU A 146 -10.99 13.77 -30.62
N GLY A 147 -11.31 12.58 -30.11
CA GLY A 147 -10.77 12.10 -28.84
C GLY A 147 -9.25 11.92 -28.88
N TRP A 148 -8.73 11.38 -29.97
CA TRP A 148 -7.30 11.23 -30.18
C TRP A 148 -6.59 12.59 -30.27
N PHE A 149 -7.15 13.55 -31.01
CA PHE A 149 -6.61 14.90 -31.11
C PHE A 149 -6.58 15.60 -29.75
N ALA A 150 -7.67 15.49 -28.97
CA ALA A 150 -7.75 16.02 -27.61
C ALA A 150 -6.72 15.40 -26.64
N GLN A 151 -6.21 14.20 -26.92
CA GLN A 151 -5.16 13.55 -26.13
C GLN A 151 -3.73 13.90 -26.55
N ARG A 152 -3.49 14.61 -27.66
CA ARG A 152 -2.13 14.90 -28.14
C ARG A 152 -1.30 15.71 -27.14
N THR A 153 -1.92 16.57 -26.35
CA THR A 153 -1.26 17.40 -25.33
C THR A 153 -1.14 16.70 -23.97
N ALA A 154 -1.69 15.48 -23.84
CA ALA A 154 -1.59 14.71 -22.62
C ALA A 154 -0.14 14.23 -22.39
N LYS A 155 0.20 13.95 -21.12
CA LYS A 155 1.53 13.46 -20.72
C LYS A 155 1.92 12.15 -21.41
N HIS A 156 0.94 11.31 -21.73
CA HIS A 156 1.11 10.01 -22.38
C HIS A 156 0.12 9.92 -23.54
N PRO A 157 0.39 10.57 -24.68
CA PRO A 157 -0.53 10.62 -25.80
C PRO A 157 -0.66 9.23 -26.45
N LEU A 158 -1.82 8.97 -27.04
CA LEU A 158 -2.06 7.76 -27.83
C LEU A 158 -1.29 7.81 -29.14
N THR A 159 -0.72 6.68 -29.56
CA THR A 159 0.03 6.61 -30.82
C THR A 159 -0.90 6.66 -32.02
N THR A 160 -0.41 7.18 -33.14
CA THR A 160 -1.14 7.17 -34.42
C THR A 160 -1.55 5.76 -34.85
N SER A 161 -0.72 4.76 -34.57
CA SER A 161 -1.03 3.34 -34.85
C SER A 161 -2.27 2.83 -34.12
N THR A 162 -2.48 3.22 -32.86
CA THR A 162 -3.69 2.82 -32.09
C THR A 162 -4.97 3.45 -32.65
N LEU A 163 -4.89 4.71 -33.11
CA LEU A 163 -5.99 5.33 -33.83
C LEU A 163 -6.27 4.58 -35.14
N ALA A 164 -5.26 4.35 -35.97
CA ALA A 164 -5.41 3.67 -37.25
C ALA A 164 -6.06 2.28 -37.09
N LEU A 165 -5.61 1.47 -36.13
CA LEU A 165 -6.21 0.17 -35.81
C LEU A 165 -7.69 0.31 -35.41
N SER A 166 -8.03 1.32 -34.59
CA SER A 166 -9.41 1.57 -34.19
C SER A 166 -10.29 1.98 -35.37
N LEU A 167 -9.78 2.83 -36.27
CA LEU A 167 -10.51 3.24 -37.48
C LEU A 167 -10.75 2.06 -38.42
N VAL A 168 -9.74 1.22 -38.64
CA VAL A 168 -9.87 -0.01 -39.42
C VAL A 168 -10.91 -0.94 -38.80
N ALA A 169 -10.88 -1.14 -37.47
CA ALA A 169 -11.88 -1.95 -36.78
C ALA A 169 -13.31 -1.44 -37.01
N VAL A 170 -13.55 -0.12 -36.91
CA VAL A 170 -14.87 0.47 -37.17
C VAL A 170 -15.31 0.22 -38.62
N ILE A 171 -14.42 0.40 -39.60
CA ILE A 171 -14.72 0.20 -41.02
C ILE A 171 -15.07 -1.27 -41.28
N LEU A 172 -14.24 -2.21 -40.81
CA LEU A 172 -14.46 -3.64 -40.99
C LEU A 172 -15.77 -4.09 -40.32
N THR A 173 -16.06 -3.59 -39.12
CA THR A 173 -17.31 -3.89 -38.42
C THR A 173 -18.51 -3.31 -39.16
N ALA A 174 -18.44 -2.09 -39.67
CA ALA A 174 -19.53 -1.48 -40.44
C ALA A 174 -19.85 -2.30 -41.70
N ILE A 175 -18.81 -2.73 -42.43
CA ILE A 175 -18.95 -3.62 -43.61
C ILE A 175 -19.60 -4.95 -43.19
N ALA A 176 -19.06 -5.60 -42.15
CA ALA A 176 -19.59 -6.85 -41.63
C ALA A 176 -21.06 -6.74 -41.18
N LEU A 177 -21.40 -5.64 -40.51
CA LEU A 177 -22.72 -5.41 -39.95
C LEU A 177 -23.77 -5.07 -41.01
N PHE A 178 -23.47 -4.15 -41.93
CA PHE A 178 -24.46 -3.61 -42.86
C PHE A 178 -24.41 -4.22 -44.27
N ALA A 179 -23.23 -4.63 -44.76
CA ALA A 179 -23.04 -5.02 -46.17
C ALA A 179 -22.82 -6.53 -46.41
N THR A 180 -22.34 -7.31 -45.43
CA THR A 180 -21.99 -8.74 -45.63
C THR A 180 -23.22 -9.65 -45.78
N ALA A 181 -23.17 -10.80 -46.45
CA ALA A 181 -24.33 -11.72 -46.48
C ALA A 181 -24.65 -12.29 -45.08
N LYS A 182 -25.93 -12.52 -44.75
CA LYS A 182 -26.37 -13.03 -43.43
C LYS A 182 -25.61 -14.31 -43.00
N ARG A 183 -25.31 -15.21 -43.94
CA ARG A 183 -24.58 -16.46 -43.69
C ARG A 183 -23.17 -16.24 -43.11
N TRP A 184 -22.51 -15.15 -43.46
CA TRP A 184 -21.13 -14.84 -43.05
C TRP A 184 -21.06 -13.77 -41.96
N GLN A 185 -22.11 -12.96 -41.82
CA GLN A 185 -22.18 -11.82 -40.91
C GLN A 185 -21.77 -12.19 -39.48
N THR A 186 -22.38 -13.22 -38.89
CA THR A 186 -22.10 -13.62 -37.51
C THR A 186 -20.65 -14.07 -37.32
N LEU A 187 -20.12 -14.85 -38.26
CA LEU A 187 -18.74 -15.35 -38.20
C LEU A 187 -17.73 -14.19 -38.32
N SER A 188 -17.94 -13.29 -39.30
CA SER A 188 -17.07 -12.12 -39.48
C SER A 188 -17.10 -11.20 -38.26
N LEU A 189 -18.29 -10.93 -37.70
CA LEU A 189 -18.44 -10.11 -36.50
C LEU A 189 -17.78 -10.76 -35.27
N ALA A 190 -17.95 -12.07 -35.08
CA ALA A 190 -17.28 -12.80 -34.01
C ALA A 190 -15.75 -12.72 -34.13
N GLY A 191 -15.23 -12.91 -35.34
CA GLY A 191 -13.79 -12.77 -35.63
C GLY A 191 -13.28 -11.36 -35.34
N ILE A 192 -13.98 -10.32 -35.78
CA ILE A 192 -13.59 -8.92 -35.53
C ILE A 192 -13.60 -8.62 -34.02
N VAL A 193 -14.65 -9.02 -33.29
CA VAL A 193 -14.71 -8.80 -31.84
C VAL A 193 -13.58 -9.53 -31.12
N ALA A 194 -13.27 -10.78 -31.49
CA ALA A 194 -12.15 -11.53 -30.92
C ALA A 194 -10.81 -10.84 -31.19
N LEU A 195 -10.60 -10.34 -32.41
CA LEU A 195 -9.41 -9.57 -32.79
C LEU A 195 -9.32 -8.24 -32.02
N GLU A 196 -10.42 -7.51 -31.88
CA GLU A 196 -10.45 -6.26 -31.10
C GLU A 196 -10.12 -6.52 -29.63
N LEU A 197 -10.73 -7.53 -29.00
CA LEU A 197 -10.45 -7.90 -27.61
C LEU A 197 -8.99 -8.35 -27.41
N GLY A 198 -8.48 -9.22 -28.28
CA GLY A 198 -7.09 -9.68 -28.23
C GLY A 198 -6.08 -8.56 -28.46
N THR A 199 -6.34 -7.71 -29.45
CA THR A 199 -5.49 -6.55 -29.76
C THR A 199 -5.51 -5.53 -28.62
N ASN A 200 -6.70 -5.20 -28.10
CA ASN A 200 -6.83 -4.26 -26.98
C ASN A 200 -6.14 -4.78 -25.72
N SER A 201 -6.31 -6.07 -25.39
CA SER A 201 -5.63 -6.72 -24.27
C SER A 201 -4.10 -6.63 -24.42
N THR A 202 -3.58 -6.95 -25.61
CA THR A 202 -2.14 -6.89 -25.92
C THR A 202 -1.61 -5.46 -25.79
N LEU A 203 -2.31 -4.46 -26.34
CA LEU A 203 -1.91 -3.05 -26.26
C LEU A 203 -1.98 -2.51 -24.83
N MET A 204 -2.98 -2.91 -24.05
CA MET A 204 -3.13 -2.50 -22.66
C MET A 204 -2.02 -3.07 -21.77
N MET A 205 -1.65 -4.33 -22.02
CA MET A 205 -0.56 -5.00 -21.33
C MET A 205 0.82 -4.61 -21.87
N ALA A 206 0.91 -4.07 -23.09
CA ALA A 206 2.16 -3.62 -23.68
C ALA A 206 2.87 -2.65 -22.73
N LYS A 207 4.18 -2.84 -22.57
CA LYS A 207 5.04 -2.05 -21.64
C LYS A 207 4.76 -2.29 -20.16
N SER A 208 3.89 -3.25 -19.79
CA SER A 208 3.83 -3.72 -18.41
C SER A 208 5.13 -4.46 -18.09
N PRO A 209 5.84 -4.10 -17.00
CA PRO A 209 7.07 -4.78 -16.62
C PRO A 209 6.74 -6.09 -15.92
N LEU A 210 6.30 -7.08 -16.70
CA LEU A 210 6.01 -8.40 -16.20
C LEU A 210 7.30 -9.05 -15.67
N GLY A 211 7.18 -9.76 -14.55
CA GLY A 211 8.27 -10.55 -14.01
C GLY A 211 8.43 -11.88 -14.75
N ASN A 212 9.56 -12.55 -14.52
CA ASN A 212 9.79 -13.92 -14.96
C ASN A 212 9.14 -14.92 -14.00
N GLN A 213 8.09 -15.60 -14.46
CA GLN A 213 7.32 -16.55 -13.65
C GLN A 213 8.17 -17.70 -13.10
N ALA A 214 9.04 -18.31 -13.91
CA ALA A 214 9.86 -19.43 -13.47
C ALA A 214 10.83 -19.02 -12.35
N LYS A 215 11.50 -17.87 -12.51
CA LYS A 215 12.38 -17.30 -11.47
C LYS A 215 11.61 -16.96 -10.20
N PHE A 216 10.37 -16.47 -10.32
CA PHE A 216 9.50 -16.19 -9.18
C PHE A 216 9.19 -17.48 -8.41
N VAL A 217 8.73 -18.52 -9.10
CA VAL A 217 8.36 -19.81 -8.47
C VAL A 217 9.56 -20.43 -7.76
N THR A 218 10.74 -20.42 -8.38
CA THR A 218 11.97 -20.94 -7.77
C THR A 218 12.38 -20.11 -6.56
N ALA A 219 12.43 -18.78 -6.67
CA ALA A 219 12.73 -17.89 -5.54
C ALA A 219 11.77 -18.11 -4.38
N TYR A 220 10.47 -18.16 -4.67
CA TYR A 220 9.42 -18.35 -3.68
C TYR A 220 9.60 -19.67 -2.93
N ARG A 221 9.78 -20.79 -3.63
CA ARG A 221 9.95 -22.10 -3.00
C ARG A 221 11.18 -22.15 -2.09
N THR A 222 12.30 -21.58 -2.54
CA THR A 222 13.53 -21.53 -1.76
C THR A 222 13.35 -20.65 -0.51
N GLU A 223 12.91 -19.42 -0.68
CA GLU A 223 12.71 -18.47 0.43
C GLU A 223 11.67 -18.97 1.42
N TYR A 224 10.54 -19.52 0.96
CA TYR A 224 9.52 -20.11 1.83
C TYR A 224 10.10 -21.22 2.72
N ARG A 225 10.86 -22.16 2.14
CA ARG A 225 11.51 -23.23 2.91
C ARG A 225 12.49 -22.69 3.96
N GLN A 226 13.27 -21.67 3.61
CA GLN A 226 14.22 -21.07 4.56
C GLN A 226 13.50 -20.34 5.70
N MET A 227 12.44 -19.60 5.38
CA MET A 227 11.69 -18.84 6.38
C MET A 227 10.90 -19.75 7.34
N GLN A 228 10.55 -20.98 6.92
CA GLN A 228 9.93 -21.95 7.83
C GLN A 228 10.79 -22.26 9.06
N ALA A 229 12.13 -22.27 8.94
CA ALA A 229 13.03 -22.57 10.06
C ALA A 229 13.02 -21.50 11.16
N VAL A 230 12.53 -20.29 10.86
CA VAL A 230 12.42 -19.18 11.81
C VAL A 230 10.97 -18.79 12.09
N ASN A 231 10.02 -19.51 11.51
CA ASN A 231 8.60 -19.22 11.62
C ASN A 231 7.94 -20.01 12.75
N ASP A 232 7.44 -19.31 13.76
CA ASP A 232 6.52 -19.74 14.84
C ASP A 232 6.50 -21.27 15.13
N PRO A 233 7.64 -21.91 15.42
CA PRO A 233 7.76 -23.37 15.37
C PRO A 233 6.80 -24.09 16.33
N ASP A 234 6.40 -23.42 17.42
CA ASP A 234 5.46 -23.91 18.44
C ASP A 234 4.29 -22.93 18.66
N GLY A 235 3.96 -22.11 17.66
CA GLY A 235 2.98 -21.01 17.81
C GLY A 235 3.45 -19.88 18.72
N GLN A 236 4.76 -19.80 19.03
CA GLN A 236 5.34 -18.67 19.76
C GLN A 236 5.22 -17.39 18.92
N LEU A 237 4.65 -16.31 19.47
CA LEU A 237 4.53 -15.04 18.76
C LEU A 237 5.75 -14.15 19.01
N TYR A 238 6.58 -13.97 17.99
CA TYR A 238 7.70 -13.01 17.93
C TYR A 238 7.83 -12.44 16.52
N ARG A 239 8.73 -11.48 16.28
CA ARG A 239 8.98 -10.92 14.94
C ARG A 239 10.36 -11.31 14.39
N VAL A 240 10.44 -11.40 13.08
CA VAL A 240 11.65 -11.70 12.31
C VAL A 240 11.84 -10.62 11.26
N GLU A 241 13.01 -9.99 11.25
CA GLU A 241 13.41 -9.09 10.17
C GLU A 241 13.93 -9.89 8.98
N ASN A 242 13.25 -9.81 7.85
CA ASN A 242 13.75 -10.38 6.59
C ASN A 242 14.58 -9.33 5.82
N GLN A 243 15.91 -9.41 5.87
CA GLN A 243 16.80 -8.34 5.37
C GLN A 243 16.79 -8.20 3.85
N ASN A 244 16.48 -9.27 3.11
CA ASN A 244 16.44 -9.29 1.65
C ASN A 244 15.46 -10.36 1.15
N THR A 245 15.06 -10.27 -0.11
CA THR A 245 14.20 -11.29 -0.75
C THR A 245 14.81 -11.75 -2.06
N LEU A 246 14.71 -13.05 -2.32
CA LEU A 246 15.13 -13.67 -3.58
C LEU A 246 14.14 -13.35 -4.70
N ILE A 247 12.89 -13.01 -4.37
CA ILE A 247 11.82 -12.68 -5.33
C ILE A 247 12.23 -11.55 -6.29
N ASN A 248 13.09 -10.64 -5.84
CA ASN A 248 13.61 -9.55 -6.69
C ASN A 248 14.31 -10.07 -7.97
N GLN A 249 14.86 -11.28 -7.99
CA GLN A 249 15.47 -11.86 -9.19
C GLN A 249 14.47 -12.14 -10.33
N ALA A 250 13.18 -12.20 -9.99
CA ALA A 250 12.09 -12.40 -10.94
C ALA A 250 11.63 -11.10 -11.60
N TYR A 251 12.03 -9.94 -11.09
CA TYR A 251 11.59 -8.64 -11.61
C TYR A 251 12.77 -7.88 -12.20
N ASN A 252 12.52 -7.14 -13.29
CA ASN A 252 13.52 -6.25 -13.87
C ASN A 252 13.97 -5.20 -12.85
N TYR A 253 15.23 -4.77 -12.93
CA TYR A 253 15.85 -3.83 -11.99
C TYR A 253 15.00 -2.55 -11.76
N ASP A 254 14.32 -2.06 -12.80
CA ASP A 254 13.52 -0.84 -12.75
C ASP A 254 12.16 -1.01 -12.04
N SER A 255 11.68 -2.24 -11.88
CA SER A 255 10.35 -2.54 -11.33
C SER A 255 10.35 -3.03 -9.88
N LYS A 256 11.53 -3.04 -9.24
CA LYS A 256 11.85 -3.47 -7.86
C LYS A 256 10.64 -3.97 -7.07
N TYR A 257 10.57 -5.27 -6.84
CA TYR A 257 9.60 -5.87 -5.95
C TYR A 257 9.79 -5.30 -4.55
N ARG A 258 8.74 -4.64 -4.04
CA ARG A 258 8.75 -4.03 -2.71
C ARG A 258 8.10 -5.02 -1.76
N ASN A 259 8.94 -5.73 -1.02
CA ASN A 259 8.63 -6.78 -0.06
C ASN A 259 7.88 -6.31 1.20
N TYR A 260 6.86 -5.46 1.04
CA TYR A 260 6.08 -4.96 2.18
C TYR A 260 5.22 -6.04 2.83
N ASN A 261 4.83 -7.08 2.09
CA ASN A 261 3.90 -8.12 2.54
C ASN A 261 4.51 -9.53 2.45
N ASP A 262 5.83 -9.63 2.33
CA ASP A 262 6.55 -10.90 2.43
C ASP A 262 6.25 -11.71 3.71
N PRO A 263 6.00 -11.07 4.88
CA PRO A 263 5.57 -11.79 6.08
C PRO A 263 4.30 -12.63 5.83
N MET A 264 3.35 -12.11 5.06
CA MET A 264 2.14 -12.84 4.69
C MET A 264 2.41 -13.89 3.60
N LEU A 265 3.35 -13.61 2.68
CA LEU A 265 3.69 -14.52 1.59
C LEU A 265 4.47 -15.76 2.07
N PHE A 266 5.39 -15.57 3.01
CA PHE A 266 6.25 -16.64 3.53
C PHE A 266 5.84 -17.13 4.91
N ASN A 267 4.66 -16.70 5.38
CA ASN A 267 4.08 -17.05 6.67
C ASN A 267 5.09 -16.84 7.80
N PHE A 268 5.42 -15.60 8.13
CA PHE A 268 6.17 -15.23 9.33
C PHE A 268 5.71 -13.85 9.79
N HIS A 269 6.17 -13.42 10.96
CA HIS A 269 5.79 -12.12 11.54
C HIS A 269 6.91 -11.09 11.36
N ASP A 270 6.63 -9.92 10.78
CA ASP A 270 7.56 -8.78 10.68
C ASP A 270 6.84 -7.46 10.96
N ILE A 271 7.58 -6.37 10.98
CA ILE A 271 7.12 -4.99 11.00
C ILE A 271 6.76 -4.48 9.61
N THR A 272 7.42 -4.98 8.57
CA THR A 272 7.15 -4.52 7.20
C THR A 272 5.72 -4.87 6.82
N TYR A 273 4.93 -3.86 6.44
CA TYR A 273 3.50 -4.04 6.17
C TYR A 273 2.95 -2.99 5.20
N TYR A 274 2.15 -3.44 4.22
CA TYR A 274 1.33 -2.61 3.34
C TYR A 274 -0.14 -3.04 3.41
N SER A 275 -1.01 -2.13 3.84
CA SER A 275 -2.45 -2.30 3.71
C SER A 275 -3.18 -0.97 3.58
N SER A 276 -4.24 -0.97 2.77
CA SER A 276 -5.17 0.15 2.67
C SER A 276 -5.93 0.42 3.97
N THR A 277 -6.00 -0.56 4.88
CA THR A 277 -6.68 -0.49 6.18
C THR A 277 -5.71 -0.36 7.36
N PHE A 278 -4.43 -0.08 7.10
CA PHE A 278 -3.43 0.02 8.17
C PHE A 278 -3.78 1.14 9.17
N ALA A 279 -3.78 0.77 10.46
CA ALA A 279 -4.07 1.68 11.56
C ALA A 279 -3.06 2.84 11.59
N ASN A 280 -3.56 4.06 11.42
CA ASN A 280 -2.70 5.23 11.30
C ASN A 280 -1.92 5.52 12.59
N GLN A 281 -2.53 5.23 13.74
CA GLN A 281 -1.91 5.40 15.04
C GLN A 281 -0.63 4.55 15.19
N THR A 282 -0.71 3.25 14.89
CA THR A 282 0.44 2.33 14.88
C THR A 282 1.52 2.79 13.90
N ARG A 283 1.12 3.20 12.69
CA ARG A 283 2.04 3.72 11.68
C ARG A 283 2.80 4.97 12.17
N LEU A 284 2.10 5.91 12.79
CA LEU A 284 2.70 7.15 13.34
C LEU A 284 3.60 6.85 14.53
N MET A 285 3.25 5.88 15.38
CA MET A 285 4.10 5.42 16.48
C MET A 285 5.42 4.86 15.95
N LEU A 286 5.38 3.89 15.02
CA LEU A 286 6.58 3.30 14.41
C LEU A 286 7.44 4.36 13.72
N LYS A 287 6.81 5.30 12.98
CA LYS A 287 7.51 6.43 12.37
C LYS A 287 8.17 7.34 13.40
N SER A 288 7.50 7.61 14.51
CA SER A 288 8.04 8.42 15.61
C SER A 288 9.20 7.73 16.33
N LEU A 289 9.28 6.41 16.26
CA LEU A 289 10.43 5.62 16.73
C LEU A 289 11.56 5.52 15.71
N GLY A 290 11.40 6.07 14.49
CA GLY A 290 12.46 6.13 13.48
C GLY A 290 12.33 5.13 12.32
N LEU A 291 11.25 4.35 12.26
CA LEU A 291 11.01 3.44 11.14
C LEU A 291 10.45 4.18 9.92
N PHE A 292 10.83 3.73 8.73
CA PHE A 292 10.44 4.35 7.48
C PHE A 292 8.96 4.09 7.15
N SER A 293 8.22 5.14 6.82
CA SER A 293 6.85 5.06 6.30
C SER A 293 6.70 5.97 5.09
N LYS A 294 6.58 5.38 3.90
CA LYS A 294 6.46 6.13 2.63
C LYS A 294 5.15 6.90 2.51
N ASN A 295 4.05 6.34 3.02
CA ASN A 295 2.72 6.96 2.98
C ASN A 295 1.79 6.33 4.03
N ALA A 296 0.55 6.81 4.09
CA ALA A 296 -0.50 6.39 5.01
C ALA A 296 -0.86 4.89 5.01
N ARG A 297 -0.34 4.10 4.06
CA ARG A 297 -0.72 2.70 3.85
C ARG A 297 0.39 1.71 4.19
N ARG A 298 1.59 2.20 4.54
CA ARG A 298 2.76 1.32 4.73
C ARG A 298 3.81 1.81 5.71
N VAL A 299 4.49 0.85 6.30
CA VAL A 299 5.71 1.00 7.09
C VAL A 299 6.68 -0.11 6.68
N SER A 300 7.98 0.16 6.77
CA SER A 300 9.00 -0.87 6.62
C SER A 300 9.89 -0.94 7.85
N SER A 301 10.65 -2.03 7.93
CA SER A 301 11.69 -2.23 8.93
C SER A 301 12.96 -1.39 8.71
N GLU A 302 13.01 -0.54 7.67
CA GLU A 302 14.11 0.40 7.51
C GLU A 302 14.13 1.36 8.70
N GLY A 303 15.22 1.36 9.46
CA GLY A 303 15.35 2.11 10.72
C GLY A 303 15.15 1.27 11.99
N LEU A 304 14.97 -0.05 11.87
CA LEU A 304 15.10 -0.97 12.99
C LEU A 304 16.47 -0.82 13.66
N ASN A 305 16.47 -0.89 14.98
CA ASN A 305 17.65 -0.76 15.81
C ASN A 305 17.46 -1.52 17.13
N PRO A 306 18.51 -1.72 17.95
CA PRO A 306 18.43 -2.43 19.22
C PRO A 306 17.27 -1.98 20.16
N VAL A 307 16.93 -0.69 20.21
CA VAL A 307 15.82 -0.19 21.04
C VAL A 307 14.47 -0.63 20.48
N THR A 308 14.26 -0.52 19.17
CA THR A 308 13.01 -0.95 18.53
C THR A 308 12.92 -2.46 18.44
N ASP A 309 14.02 -3.18 18.30
CA ASP A 309 14.08 -4.65 18.38
C ASP A 309 13.65 -5.15 19.77
N LEU A 310 14.11 -4.49 20.84
CA LEU A 310 13.68 -4.76 22.21
C LEU A 310 12.19 -4.49 22.40
N LEU A 311 11.71 -3.36 21.88
CA LEU A 311 10.32 -2.92 22.07
C LEU A 311 9.32 -3.73 21.24
N LEU A 312 9.71 -4.19 20.06
CA LEU A 312 8.82 -4.84 19.10
C LEU A 312 9.05 -6.36 19.02
N ASP A 313 9.91 -6.91 19.87
CA ASP A 313 10.30 -8.33 19.87
C ASP A 313 10.75 -8.82 18.49
N VAL A 314 11.61 -8.04 17.84
CA VAL A 314 12.32 -8.51 16.64
C VAL A 314 13.40 -9.47 17.12
N LYS A 315 13.07 -10.76 17.18
CA LYS A 315 13.88 -11.81 17.77
C LYS A 315 15.05 -12.18 16.86
N TYR A 316 14.79 -12.34 15.57
CA TYR A 316 15.79 -12.72 14.58
C TYR A 316 15.88 -11.72 13.42
N ALA A 317 17.04 -11.64 12.79
CA ALA A 317 17.19 -11.18 11.42
C ALA A 317 17.62 -12.36 10.55
N VAL A 318 17.01 -12.49 9.38
CA VAL A 318 17.37 -13.46 8.36
C VAL A 318 17.91 -12.74 7.14
N GLN A 319 19.03 -13.23 6.63
CA GLN A 319 19.59 -12.80 5.35
C GLN A 319 19.85 -14.01 4.47
N LEU A 320 19.36 -13.95 3.24
CA LEU A 320 19.56 -14.98 2.22
C LEU A 320 20.75 -14.63 1.34
N ASN A 321 21.66 -15.58 1.09
CA ASN A 321 22.71 -15.40 0.10
C ASN A 321 22.19 -15.65 -1.33
N ALA A 322 23.06 -15.50 -2.34
CA ALA A 322 22.68 -15.64 -3.76
C ALA A 322 22.17 -17.05 -4.13
N VAL A 323 22.58 -18.08 -3.41
CA VAL A 323 22.12 -19.48 -3.61
C VAL A 323 20.93 -19.85 -2.71
N GLY A 324 20.44 -18.89 -1.92
CA GLY A 324 19.25 -19.03 -1.08
C GLY A 324 19.48 -19.73 0.26
N GLN A 325 20.71 -19.80 0.77
CA GLN A 325 20.96 -20.23 2.14
C GLN A 325 20.71 -19.06 3.12
N ALA A 326 20.08 -19.36 4.26
CA ALA A 326 19.76 -18.39 5.29
C ALA A 326 20.86 -18.28 6.36
N THR A 327 21.26 -17.05 6.65
CA THR A 327 21.99 -16.69 7.87
C THR A 327 21.01 -16.05 8.85
N THR A 328 20.82 -16.68 10.01
CA THR A 328 19.92 -16.20 11.06
C THR A 328 20.72 -15.62 12.22
N ARG A 329 20.44 -14.37 12.59
CA ARG A 329 21.09 -13.69 13.72
C ARG A 329 20.07 -13.28 14.77
N LEU A 330 20.35 -13.63 16.02
CA LEU A 330 19.58 -13.16 17.17
C LEU A 330 19.74 -11.64 17.35
N ARG A 331 18.63 -10.94 17.59
CA ARG A 331 18.57 -9.48 17.80
C ARG A 331 18.04 -9.12 19.19
N SER A 332 16.91 -9.71 19.58
CA SER A 332 16.25 -9.50 20.87
C SER A 332 15.83 -10.82 21.51
N GLN A 333 15.79 -10.84 22.85
CA GLN A 333 15.32 -11.96 23.66
C GLN A 333 14.32 -11.50 24.74
N ASN A 334 13.92 -10.22 24.71
CA ASN A 334 13.10 -9.57 25.72
C ASN A 334 11.62 -9.97 25.64
N GLY A 335 11.21 -10.71 24.61
CA GLY A 335 9.86 -11.20 24.41
C GLY A 335 8.91 -10.12 23.93
N LEU A 336 7.70 -10.55 23.55
CA LEU A 336 6.62 -9.69 23.05
C LEU A 336 6.12 -8.69 24.10
N GLY A 337 6.51 -8.84 25.36
CA GLY A 337 6.16 -7.91 26.42
C GLY A 337 7.08 -7.99 27.63
N PHE A 338 6.97 -7.02 28.52
CA PHE A 338 7.70 -6.98 29.79
C PHE A 338 7.02 -6.02 30.78
N ALA A 339 7.32 -6.19 32.07
CA ALA A 339 6.76 -5.33 33.11
C ALA A 339 7.35 -3.91 33.03
N VAL A 340 6.50 -2.88 33.06
CA VAL A 340 6.87 -1.46 32.86
C VAL A 340 6.29 -0.55 33.94
N PRO A 341 7.00 0.54 34.32
CA PRO A 341 6.51 1.51 35.28
C PRO A 341 5.40 2.40 34.73
N THR A 342 4.65 3.05 35.63
CA THR A 342 3.59 4.01 35.26
C THR A 342 4.10 5.14 34.38
N ALA A 343 5.36 5.58 34.57
CA ALA A 343 6.00 6.60 33.73
C ALA A 343 6.06 6.19 32.24
N PHE A 344 6.30 4.91 31.94
CA PHE A 344 6.28 4.39 30.57
C PHE A 344 4.87 4.48 29.96
N ARG A 345 3.82 4.14 30.74
CA ARG A 345 2.42 4.25 30.29
C ARG A 345 2.06 5.69 29.91
N GLN A 346 2.56 6.68 30.64
CA GLN A 346 2.27 8.10 30.42
C GLN A 346 3.11 8.73 29.30
N LEU A 347 4.08 8.00 28.74
CA LEU A 347 4.98 8.51 27.71
C LEU A 347 4.22 8.84 26.42
N LYS A 348 4.34 10.10 25.98
CA LYS A 348 3.86 10.58 24.68
C LYS A 348 5.03 10.82 23.74
N LEU A 349 5.03 10.13 22.60
CA LEU A 349 6.04 10.30 21.55
C LEU A 349 5.84 11.63 20.82
N ARG A 350 6.97 12.28 20.49
CA ARG A 350 7.01 13.50 19.67
C ARG A 350 7.16 13.12 18.20
N GLN A 351 6.41 13.77 17.31
CA GLN A 351 6.55 13.48 15.89
C GLN A 351 7.94 13.88 15.38
N ASN A 352 8.50 13.10 14.46
CA ASN A 352 9.78 13.38 13.78
C ASN A 352 10.98 13.53 14.74
N SER A 353 10.97 12.86 15.89
CA SER A 353 12.01 12.99 16.92
C SER A 353 12.51 11.64 17.42
N ALA A 354 12.94 10.76 16.50
CA ALA A 354 13.26 9.35 16.80
C ALA A 354 14.24 9.15 17.97
N ILE A 355 15.39 9.82 17.96
CA ILE A 355 16.40 9.72 19.03
C ILE A 355 15.83 10.21 20.37
N ILE A 356 15.15 11.37 20.39
CA ILE A 356 14.54 11.92 21.60
C ILE A 356 13.48 10.97 22.17
N ASN A 357 12.68 10.36 21.30
CA ASN A 357 11.65 9.41 21.71
C ASN A 357 12.25 8.14 22.30
N GLN A 358 13.29 7.59 21.66
CA GLN A 358 13.99 6.42 22.17
C GLN A 358 14.71 6.72 23.48
N GLU A 359 15.33 7.89 23.63
CA GLU A 359 15.92 8.35 24.89
C GLU A 359 14.86 8.40 26.00
N ARG A 360 13.74 9.09 25.79
CA ARG A 360 12.66 9.20 26.79
C ARG A 360 12.06 7.84 27.14
N LEU A 361 11.98 6.94 26.16
CA LEU A 361 11.55 5.56 26.36
C LEU A 361 12.50 4.82 27.30
N LEU A 362 13.80 4.83 27.02
CA LEU A 362 14.80 4.17 27.86
C LEU A 362 14.87 4.78 29.27
N GLN A 363 14.79 6.11 29.38
CA GLN A 363 14.72 6.81 30.67
C GLN A 363 13.48 6.42 31.49
N SER A 364 12.34 6.20 30.83
CA SER A 364 11.13 5.75 31.52
C SER A 364 11.22 4.30 32.01
N LEU A 365 11.97 3.43 31.32
CA LEU A 365 12.17 2.03 31.70
C LEU A 365 13.20 1.87 32.81
N ARG A 366 14.28 2.66 32.73
CA ARG A 366 15.36 2.69 33.71
C ARG A 366 15.96 4.11 33.75
N PRO A 367 15.57 4.94 34.73
CA PRO A 367 16.10 6.29 34.86
C PRO A 367 17.62 6.31 35.00
N SER A 368 18.26 7.29 34.37
CA SER A 368 19.71 7.41 34.33
C SER A 368 20.13 8.88 34.26
N LYS A 369 21.06 9.29 35.15
CA LYS A 369 21.64 10.64 35.14
C LYS A 369 22.40 10.97 33.84
N ARG A 370 22.94 9.96 33.16
CA ARG A 370 23.59 10.13 31.85
C ARG A 370 22.63 9.67 30.75
N ALA A 371 22.55 10.41 29.66
CA ALA A 371 21.73 10.03 28.50
C ALA A 371 22.17 8.68 27.91
N TYR A 372 21.21 7.92 27.39
CA TYR A 372 21.46 6.68 26.65
C TYR A 372 22.02 6.99 25.25
N PHE A 373 21.58 8.08 24.63
CA PHE A 373 22.14 8.59 23.39
C PHE A 373 23.15 9.71 23.66
N GLY A 374 24.42 9.49 23.31
CA GLY A 374 25.47 10.50 23.36
C GLY A 374 25.75 11.08 21.98
N ASN A 375 25.63 12.41 21.83
CA ASN A 375 25.97 13.07 20.56
C ASN A 375 27.42 12.79 20.17
N ALA A 376 27.65 12.47 18.91
CA ALA A 376 29.01 12.44 18.37
C ALA A 376 29.54 13.88 18.22
N THR A 377 30.82 14.08 18.50
CA THR A 377 31.44 15.39 18.32
C THR A 377 31.82 15.56 16.87
N MET A 378 31.26 16.57 16.18
CA MET A 378 31.67 16.92 14.83
C MET A 378 33.06 17.58 14.88
N LEU A 379 34.03 16.99 14.20
CA LEU A 379 35.38 17.53 14.07
C LEU A 379 35.48 18.46 12.86
N SER A 380 34.85 18.07 11.75
CA SER A 380 34.77 18.87 10.53
C SER A 380 33.61 18.42 9.64
N ASP A 381 33.15 19.31 8.76
CA ASP A 381 32.24 19.03 7.64
C ASP A 381 32.79 19.72 6.39
N HIS A 382 33.22 18.93 5.41
CA HIS A 382 33.66 19.44 4.11
C HIS A 382 32.57 19.20 3.06
N VAL A 383 32.14 20.26 2.37
CA VAL A 383 30.99 20.22 1.47
C VAL A 383 31.40 20.56 0.05
N ILE A 384 31.08 19.66 -0.89
CA ILE A 384 31.30 19.85 -2.32
C ILE A 384 29.93 19.99 -2.99
N GLN A 385 29.75 21.05 -3.79
CA GLN A 385 28.53 21.25 -4.58
C GLN A 385 28.68 20.61 -5.96
N ASP A 386 27.72 19.74 -6.31
CA ASP A 386 27.54 19.15 -7.63
C ASP A 386 26.53 19.99 -8.43
N SER A 387 27.04 20.80 -9.36
CA SER A 387 26.23 21.73 -10.17
C SER A 387 25.25 21.02 -11.12
N GLN A 388 25.47 19.74 -11.43
CA GLN A 388 24.62 18.95 -12.32
C GLN A 388 23.46 18.26 -11.58
N ALA A 389 23.54 18.16 -10.25
CA ALA A 389 22.54 17.46 -9.45
C ALA A 389 21.28 18.30 -9.18
N LYS A 390 20.16 17.95 -9.83
CA LYS A 390 18.88 18.67 -9.75
C LYS A 390 18.20 18.75 -8.37
N ARG A 391 18.54 17.88 -7.40
CA ARG A 391 17.81 17.80 -6.11
C ARG A 391 18.69 17.75 -4.86
N TYR A 392 19.80 17.03 -4.91
CA TYR A 392 20.71 16.86 -3.77
C TYR A 392 22.14 17.26 -4.19
N PRO A 393 22.40 18.56 -4.38
CA PRO A 393 23.67 19.02 -4.94
C PRO A 393 24.82 19.00 -3.93
N TYR A 394 24.57 19.04 -2.63
CA TYR A 394 25.64 19.18 -1.64
C TYR A 394 26.09 17.81 -1.11
N LEU A 395 27.34 17.44 -1.37
CA LEU A 395 28.00 16.26 -0.81
C LEU A 395 28.75 16.66 0.47
N HIS A 396 28.24 16.24 1.62
CA HIS A 396 28.91 16.42 2.91
C HIS A 396 29.89 15.28 3.15
N THR A 397 31.06 15.60 3.69
CA THR A 397 32.04 14.66 4.26
C THR A 397 32.38 15.10 5.67
N VAL A 398 31.78 14.43 6.63
CA VAL A 398 31.76 14.79 8.05
C VAL A 398 32.68 13.86 8.83
N LYS A 399 33.64 14.41 9.56
CA LYS A 399 34.45 13.65 10.52
C LYS A 399 33.82 13.78 11.90
N LEU A 400 33.53 12.64 12.52
CA LEU A 400 32.82 12.54 13.79
C LEU A 400 33.68 11.79 14.80
N ARG A 401 33.84 12.33 16.01
CA ARG A 401 34.45 11.61 17.13
C ARG A 401 33.36 11.00 18.02
N MET A 402 33.46 9.70 18.23
CA MET A 402 32.54 8.94 19.06
C MET A 402 32.67 9.32 20.54
N THR A 403 31.56 9.65 21.20
CA THR A 403 31.54 9.98 22.64
C THR A 403 31.13 8.80 23.53
N ARG A 404 30.55 7.77 22.91
CA ARG A 404 30.09 6.52 23.54
C ARG A 404 30.45 5.33 22.66
N THR A 405 30.73 4.19 23.27
CA THR A 405 30.83 2.89 22.57
C THR A 405 29.42 2.38 22.27
N GLY A 406 29.14 2.10 21.00
CA GLY A 406 27.86 1.57 20.54
C GLY A 406 27.49 1.95 19.11
N THR A 407 26.25 1.64 18.71
CA THR A 407 25.77 1.95 17.37
C THR A 407 25.54 3.46 17.21
N LEU A 408 26.17 4.05 16.20
CA LEU A 408 26.00 5.44 15.78
C LEU A 408 24.78 5.57 14.87
N TYR A 409 23.97 6.61 15.09
CA TYR A 409 22.79 6.89 14.27
C TYR A 409 22.83 8.28 13.65
N TYR A 410 22.24 8.38 12.45
CA TYR A 410 21.96 9.64 11.76
C TYR A 410 20.44 9.84 11.69
N ASN A 411 19.95 10.97 12.18
CA ASN A 411 18.55 11.33 12.21
C ASN A 411 18.32 12.72 11.60
N ASP A 412 17.90 12.76 10.35
CA ASP A 412 17.48 13.99 9.66
C ASP A 412 15.97 14.21 9.85
N THR A 413 15.63 15.31 10.53
CA THR A 413 14.24 15.67 10.83
C THR A 413 13.57 16.56 9.78
N THR A 414 14.31 17.03 8.76
CA THR A 414 13.83 17.95 7.70
C THR A 414 13.64 17.30 6.34
N ARG A 415 13.94 16.00 6.18
CA ARG A 415 13.75 15.24 4.93
C ARG A 415 14.62 15.74 3.76
N GLN A 416 15.85 16.12 4.06
CA GLN A 416 16.78 16.73 3.12
C GLN A 416 17.93 15.80 2.71
N THR A 417 17.93 14.55 3.19
CA THR A 417 19.03 13.59 2.99
C THR A 417 18.75 12.58 1.87
N LYS A 418 19.76 12.34 1.02
CA LYS A 418 19.78 11.26 0.01
C LYS A 418 20.51 10.03 0.57
N TYR A 419 19.82 9.26 1.42
CA TYR A 419 20.38 8.07 2.09
C TYR A 419 21.02 7.03 1.16
N THR A 420 20.60 6.89 -0.10
CA THR A 420 21.24 5.96 -1.05
C THR A 420 22.67 6.36 -1.45
N THR A 421 23.16 7.53 -1.01
CA THR A 421 24.55 7.98 -1.19
C THR A 421 25.37 7.91 0.10
N MET A 422 24.72 7.52 1.20
CA MET A 422 25.32 7.53 2.53
C MET A 422 26.43 6.48 2.62
N ARG A 423 27.64 6.92 2.95
CA ARG A 423 28.80 6.08 3.18
C ARG A 423 29.36 6.33 4.57
N VAL A 424 29.86 5.27 5.20
CA VAL A 424 30.57 5.33 6.47
C VAL A 424 31.93 4.70 6.28
N ASN A 425 32.99 5.46 6.55
CA ASN A 425 34.38 5.09 6.27
C ASN A 425 34.56 4.57 4.83
N GLY A 426 33.95 5.25 3.85
CA GLY A 426 34.01 4.88 2.43
C GLY A 426 33.03 3.78 1.99
N HIS A 427 32.49 2.96 2.91
CA HIS A 427 31.56 1.88 2.58
C HIS A 427 30.12 2.35 2.49
N LEU A 428 29.39 1.93 1.45
CA LEU A 428 27.98 2.28 1.27
C LEU A 428 27.13 1.65 2.37
N VAL A 429 26.27 2.45 3.01
CA VAL A 429 25.28 1.94 3.95
C VAL A 429 24.11 1.35 3.15
N PRO A 430 23.85 0.03 3.22
CA PRO A 430 22.80 -0.59 2.42
C PRO A 430 21.40 -0.09 2.82
N THR A 431 20.50 -0.05 1.85
CA THR A 431 19.09 0.33 2.05
C THR A 431 18.19 -0.74 1.46
N LYS A 432 17.32 -1.34 2.28
CA LYS A 432 16.26 -2.26 1.82
C LYS A 432 15.16 -1.48 1.11
N PHE A 433 14.83 -0.30 1.61
CA PHE A 433 13.88 0.63 1.01
C PHE A 433 14.52 1.99 0.71
N ASN A 434 14.20 2.55 -0.46
CA ASN A 434 14.63 3.90 -0.79
C ASN A 434 13.86 4.93 0.05
N ALA A 435 14.54 5.46 1.08
CA ALA A 435 14.03 6.47 2.00
C ALA A 435 14.54 7.89 1.68
N ASN A 436 15.12 8.14 0.50
CA ASN A 436 15.65 9.46 0.13
C ASN A 436 14.59 10.56 0.30
N GLY A 437 14.93 11.62 1.02
CA GLY A 437 14.01 12.74 1.29
C GLY A 437 12.83 12.34 2.19
N GLU A 438 13.03 11.36 3.07
CA GLU A 438 12.02 10.89 4.03
C GLU A 438 12.62 10.83 5.44
N LEU A 439 11.77 10.59 6.44
CA LEU A 439 12.17 10.44 7.83
C LEU A 439 12.46 8.97 8.13
N VAL A 440 13.69 8.69 8.54
CA VAL A 440 14.15 7.37 8.98
C VAL A 440 15.38 7.55 9.87
N LEU A 441 15.48 6.78 10.95
CA LEU A 441 16.67 6.74 11.80
C LEU A 441 17.67 5.77 11.18
N ARG A 442 18.79 6.28 10.66
CA ARG A 442 19.79 5.44 9.97
C ARG A 442 20.84 4.96 10.94
N SER A 443 21.05 3.65 11.00
CA SER A 443 22.23 3.05 11.64
C SER A 443 23.45 3.28 10.75
N LEU A 444 24.51 3.83 11.32
CA LEU A 444 25.79 4.08 10.64
C LEU A 444 26.85 3.01 10.94
N GLY A 445 26.63 2.17 11.95
CA GLY A 445 27.56 1.12 12.37
C GLY A 445 27.86 1.18 13.87
N TYR A 446 28.55 0.16 14.38
CA TYR A 446 28.99 0.09 15.77
C TYR A 446 30.44 0.57 15.88
N PHE A 447 30.72 1.46 16.82
CA PHE A 447 32.06 2.03 17.01
C PHE A 447 32.38 2.22 18.49
N ASP A 448 33.66 2.17 18.82
CA ASP A 448 34.15 2.44 20.16
C ASP A 448 34.24 3.94 20.46
N LYS A 449 34.13 4.30 21.74
CA LYS A 449 34.37 5.66 22.22
C LYS A 449 35.76 6.14 21.79
N GLY A 450 35.85 7.35 21.28
CA GLY A 450 37.09 7.97 20.80
C GLY A 450 37.41 7.70 19.33
N ALA A 451 36.80 6.68 18.71
CA ALA A 451 36.97 6.42 17.28
C ALA A 451 36.53 7.62 16.44
N VAL A 452 37.24 7.85 15.33
CA VAL A 452 36.90 8.86 14.33
C VAL A 452 36.22 8.18 13.15
N VAL A 453 35.00 8.60 12.85
CA VAL A 453 34.14 8.06 11.80
C VAL A 453 33.98 9.11 10.71
N THR A 454 34.17 8.71 9.44
CA THR A 454 33.92 9.58 8.29
C THR A 454 32.56 9.23 7.69
N LEU A 455 31.60 10.16 7.77
CA LEU A 455 30.29 10.06 7.15
C LEU A 455 30.26 10.89 5.87
N THR A 456 29.91 10.27 4.74
CA THR A 456 29.72 10.98 3.47
C THR A 456 28.27 10.84 3.01
N VAL A 457 27.58 11.93 2.68
CA VAL A 457 26.17 11.87 2.25
C VAL A 457 25.75 13.10 1.43
N LYS A 458 24.95 12.89 0.37
CA LYS A 458 24.34 14.00 -0.39
C LYS A 458 23.09 14.55 0.29
N ARG A 459 22.94 15.87 0.29
CA ARG A 459 21.82 16.62 0.87
C ARG A 459 21.34 17.75 -0.05
N THR A 460 20.19 18.31 0.29
CA THR A 460 19.64 19.50 -0.39
C THR A 460 20.16 20.82 0.16
N GLN A 461 20.85 20.82 1.30
CA GLN A 461 21.35 22.02 1.98
C GLN A 461 22.87 21.99 2.08
N PRO A 462 23.56 23.15 2.09
CA PRO A 462 25.01 23.23 2.20
C PRO A 462 25.53 23.06 3.63
N THR A 463 24.66 22.98 4.64
CA THR A 463 25.04 22.79 6.04
C THR A 463 24.24 21.65 6.68
N LEU A 464 24.80 21.04 7.72
CA LEU A 464 24.05 20.00 8.43
C LEU A 464 22.83 20.56 9.19
N GLY A 465 22.95 21.77 9.73
CA GLY A 465 21.93 22.46 10.52
C GLY A 465 21.66 21.81 11.89
N THR A 466 20.73 22.38 12.64
CA THR A 466 20.33 21.88 13.99
C THR A 466 19.37 20.68 13.93
N HIS A 467 18.87 20.36 12.74
CA HIS A 467 17.87 19.33 12.50
C HIS A 467 18.43 17.95 12.15
N VAL A 468 19.75 17.84 12.00
CA VAL A 468 20.47 16.58 11.88
C VAL A 468 21.11 16.24 13.21
N HIS A 469 20.63 15.15 13.81
CA HIS A 469 21.16 14.63 15.06
C HIS A 469 21.98 13.38 14.76
N ILE A 470 23.23 13.39 15.20
CA ILE A 470 24.16 12.28 15.05
C ILE A 470 24.61 11.85 16.45
N ALA A 471 24.11 10.69 16.90
CA ALA A 471 24.33 10.24 18.27
C ALA A 471 24.45 8.71 18.35
N SER A 472 25.20 8.26 19.34
CA SER A 472 25.47 6.84 19.58
C SER A 472 24.71 6.35 20.80
N LEU A 473 24.08 5.19 20.66
CA LEU A 473 23.47 4.48 21.79
C LEU A 473 24.56 3.86 22.66
N ASP A 474 24.64 4.24 23.93
CA ASP A 474 25.57 3.66 24.90
C ASP A 474 25.23 2.17 25.12
N GLN A 475 26.06 1.29 24.56
CA GLN A 475 25.78 -0.15 24.50
C GLN A 475 25.72 -0.78 25.90
N ALA A 476 26.61 -0.38 26.80
CA ALA A 476 26.68 -0.92 28.15
C ALA A 476 25.42 -0.55 28.94
N ARG A 477 24.99 0.72 28.87
CA ARG A 477 23.76 1.18 29.52
C ARG A 477 22.52 0.53 28.91
N PHE A 478 22.47 0.41 27.59
CA PHE A 478 21.37 -0.26 26.93
C PHE A 478 21.28 -1.75 27.31
N ASN A 479 22.41 -2.45 27.41
CA ASN A 479 22.45 -3.84 27.89
C ASN A 479 21.88 -3.98 29.32
N GLN A 480 22.13 -3.02 30.21
CA GLN A 480 21.53 -3.02 31.55
C GLN A 480 19.99 -2.94 31.49
N VAL A 481 19.44 -2.15 30.55
CA VAL A 481 17.99 -2.10 30.31
C VAL A 481 17.49 -3.46 29.82
N LYS A 482 18.17 -4.07 28.83
CA LYS A 482 17.80 -5.41 28.33
C LYS A 482 17.75 -6.44 29.46
N GLN A 483 18.80 -6.50 30.28
CA GLN A 483 18.92 -7.46 31.38
C GLN A 483 17.84 -7.27 32.44
N GLN A 484 17.55 -6.01 32.83
CA GLN A 484 16.46 -5.73 33.76
C GLN A 484 15.12 -6.25 33.25
N LEU A 485 14.80 -6.00 31.98
CA LEU A 485 13.51 -6.36 31.40
C LEU A 485 13.38 -7.86 31.13
N LEU A 486 14.49 -8.55 30.82
CA LEU A 486 14.51 -10.01 30.62
C LEU A 486 13.90 -10.78 31.80
N SER A 487 14.11 -10.29 33.03
CA SER A 487 13.56 -10.91 34.25
C SER A 487 12.03 -10.93 34.34
N THR A 488 11.36 -10.12 33.51
CA THR A 488 9.89 -9.98 33.45
C THR A 488 9.35 -10.17 32.05
N ARG A 489 10.10 -10.84 31.17
CA ARG A 489 9.70 -11.06 29.77
C ARG A 489 8.40 -11.86 29.68
N PHE A 490 7.61 -11.51 28.69
CA PHE A 490 6.40 -12.22 28.27
C PHE A 490 6.63 -12.79 26.88
N THR A 491 6.64 -14.11 26.78
CA THR A 491 6.84 -14.87 25.53
C THR A 491 5.58 -15.68 25.25
N PRO A 492 4.54 -15.06 24.68
CA PRO A 492 3.27 -15.73 24.47
C PRO A 492 3.31 -16.72 23.31
N THR A 493 2.35 -17.64 23.33
CA THR A 493 1.91 -18.37 22.15
C THR A 493 0.62 -17.75 21.62
N TYR A 494 0.31 -18.04 20.36
CA TYR A 494 -0.95 -17.65 19.75
C TYR A 494 -1.63 -18.84 19.05
N HIS A 495 -2.95 -18.79 19.00
CA HIS A 495 -3.78 -19.76 18.29
C HIS A 495 -4.88 -19.03 17.54
N VAL A 496 -5.14 -19.46 16.30
CA VAL A 496 -6.22 -18.92 15.46
C VAL A 496 -7.27 -20.01 15.27
N SER A 497 -8.53 -19.73 15.63
CA SER A 497 -9.67 -20.62 15.40
C SER A 497 -10.81 -19.81 14.77
N GLY A 498 -11.11 -20.10 13.51
CA GLY A 498 -12.11 -19.37 12.72
C GLY A 498 -11.83 -17.86 12.71
N ILE A 499 -12.72 -17.09 13.35
CA ILE A 499 -12.65 -15.61 13.42
C ILE A 499 -11.96 -15.09 14.68
N HIS A 500 -11.46 -15.98 15.54
CA HIS A 500 -10.84 -15.63 16.81
C HIS A 500 -9.33 -15.85 16.77
N THR A 501 -8.60 -14.88 17.29
CA THR A 501 -7.17 -15.00 17.58
C THR A 501 -6.98 -14.90 19.08
N VAL A 502 -6.34 -15.90 19.69
CA VAL A 502 -6.01 -15.90 21.11
C VAL A 502 -4.49 -15.81 21.24
N VAL A 503 -4.01 -14.87 22.05
CA VAL A 503 -2.60 -14.77 22.44
C VAL A 503 -2.53 -14.98 23.93
N SER A 504 -1.75 -15.95 24.40
CA SER A 504 -1.73 -16.32 25.81
C SER A 504 -0.33 -16.69 26.30
N GLY A 505 -0.12 -16.56 27.60
CA GLY A 505 1.13 -16.98 28.23
C GLY A 505 1.22 -16.55 29.68
N GLN A 506 2.34 -16.87 30.31
CA GLN A 506 2.62 -16.46 31.69
C GLN A 506 3.73 -15.42 31.73
N VAL A 507 3.65 -14.51 32.71
CA VAL A 507 4.72 -13.59 33.06
C VAL A 507 4.94 -13.60 34.56
N THR A 508 6.20 -13.62 35.00
CA THR A 508 6.55 -13.48 36.42
C THR A 508 7.02 -12.06 36.68
N ASN A 509 6.19 -11.26 37.34
CA ASN A 509 6.46 -9.87 37.68
C ASN A 509 7.33 -9.74 38.94
N ARG A 510 8.64 -9.88 38.75
CA ARG A 510 9.63 -9.73 39.84
C ARG A 510 9.93 -8.26 40.18
N SER A 511 9.59 -7.33 39.29
CA SER A 511 9.91 -5.90 39.41
C SER A 511 8.88 -5.08 40.18
N LYS A 512 7.78 -5.71 40.64
CA LYS A 512 6.63 -5.08 41.32
C LYS A 512 5.99 -3.94 40.51
N GLN A 513 6.21 -3.91 39.20
CA GLN A 513 5.62 -2.89 38.32
C GLN A 513 4.13 -3.19 38.08
N LYS A 514 3.33 -2.17 37.82
CA LYS A 514 1.87 -2.28 37.73
C LYS A 514 1.34 -2.65 36.35
N TRP A 515 2.19 -2.61 35.32
CA TRP A 515 1.78 -2.75 33.93
C TRP A 515 2.65 -3.77 33.20
N LEU A 516 2.03 -4.60 32.37
CA LEU A 516 2.68 -5.40 31.33
C LEU A 516 2.54 -4.64 30.02
N TYR A 517 3.65 -4.19 29.45
CA TYR A 517 3.68 -3.74 28.05
C TYR A 517 3.59 -4.97 27.14
N VAL A 518 2.80 -4.89 26.06
CA VAL A 518 2.70 -5.94 25.04
C VAL A 518 2.81 -5.29 23.66
N ALA A 519 3.75 -5.76 22.84
CA ALA A 519 4.04 -5.30 21.49
C ALA A 519 2.99 -5.76 20.45
N ILE A 520 1.71 -5.69 20.83
CA ILE A 520 0.55 -5.90 19.99
C ILE A 520 -0.13 -4.54 19.77
N PRO A 521 -0.38 -4.13 18.51
CA PRO A 521 -1.05 -2.87 18.23
C PRO A 521 -2.41 -2.77 18.92
N ALA A 522 -2.69 -1.59 19.49
CA ALA A 522 -3.97 -1.33 20.13
C ALA A 522 -5.11 -1.32 19.11
N ASP A 523 -6.17 -2.08 19.38
CA ASP A 523 -7.39 -2.15 18.57
C ASP A 523 -8.59 -2.41 19.49
N LYS A 524 -9.78 -1.94 19.07
CA LYS A 524 -11.04 -2.13 19.81
C LYS A 524 -11.49 -3.59 19.85
N GLY A 525 -10.98 -4.44 18.94
CA GLY A 525 -11.26 -5.87 18.89
C GLY A 525 -10.56 -6.69 19.98
N TRP A 526 -9.58 -6.12 20.68
CA TRP A 526 -8.87 -6.83 21.75
C TRP A 526 -9.63 -6.80 23.08
N ARG A 527 -9.82 -7.99 23.65
CA ARG A 527 -10.23 -8.20 25.05
C ARG A 527 -9.09 -8.88 25.79
N ALA A 528 -8.94 -8.61 27.08
CA ALA A 528 -7.89 -9.21 27.88
C ALA A 528 -8.40 -9.73 29.23
N THR A 529 -7.80 -10.82 29.69
CA THR A 529 -7.90 -11.30 31.06
C THR A 529 -6.50 -11.43 31.67
N VAL A 530 -6.42 -11.14 32.97
CA VAL A 530 -5.22 -11.34 33.80
C VAL A 530 -5.65 -12.15 35.00
N ASN A 531 -5.06 -13.33 35.20
CA ASN A 531 -5.44 -14.28 36.24
C ASN A 531 -6.94 -14.64 36.19
N GLY A 532 -7.49 -14.84 34.98
CA GLY A 532 -8.91 -15.15 34.75
C GLY A 532 -9.86 -13.96 34.86
N VAL A 533 -9.43 -12.82 35.41
CA VAL A 533 -10.26 -11.62 35.58
C VAL A 533 -10.16 -10.72 34.35
N LYS A 534 -11.30 -10.24 33.85
CA LYS A 534 -11.36 -9.29 32.72
C LYS A 534 -10.71 -7.97 33.09
N VAL A 535 -9.84 -7.47 32.22
CA VAL A 535 -9.17 -6.17 32.38
C VAL A 535 -9.33 -5.32 31.13
N THR A 536 -9.30 -4.00 31.28
CA THR A 536 -9.32 -3.07 30.14
C THR A 536 -7.89 -2.78 29.66
N PRO A 537 -7.50 -3.19 28.44
CA PRO A 537 -6.21 -2.82 27.88
C PRO A 537 -6.08 -1.30 27.75
N LYS A 538 -4.88 -0.78 27.98
CA LYS A 538 -4.56 0.64 27.78
C LYS A 538 -3.63 0.81 26.59
N THR A 539 -3.85 1.86 25.80
CA THR A 539 -2.92 2.23 24.72
C THR A 539 -1.74 2.99 25.30
N VAL A 540 -0.53 2.52 25.05
CA VAL A 540 0.73 3.14 25.48
C VAL A 540 1.63 3.44 24.29
N ILE A 541 2.61 4.33 24.49
CA ILE A 541 3.57 4.81 23.49
C ILE A 541 2.93 5.24 22.15
N GLY A 542 1.64 5.60 22.20
CA GLY A 542 0.88 6.02 21.04
C GLY A 542 0.44 4.92 20.09
N GLY A 543 0.51 3.61 20.43
CA GLY A 543 -0.03 2.59 19.52
C GLY A 543 0.01 1.12 19.95
N MET A 544 0.54 0.78 21.13
CA MET A 544 0.64 -0.61 21.63
C MET A 544 -0.21 -0.82 22.88
N LEU A 545 -0.42 -2.08 23.28
CA LEU A 545 -1.19 -2.43 24.47
C LEU A 545 -0.36 -2.44 25.75
N ALA A 546 -1.01 -2.13 26.87
CA ALA A 546 -0.55 -2.42 28.21
C ALA A 546 -1.69 -2.99 29.06
N LEU A 547 -1.38 -3.99 29.88
CA LEU A 547 -2.33 -4.67 30.76
C LEU A 547 -1.93 -4.45 32.23
N PRO A 548 -2.89 -4.25 33.15
CA PRO A 548 -2.56 -4.22 34.57
C PRO A 548 -2.13 -5.61 35.05
N ILE A 549 -1.07 -5.69 35.85
CA ILE A 549 -0.54 -6.94 36.41
C ILE A 549 -0.25 -6.80 37.90
N GLN A 550 -0.21 -7.92 38.61
CA GLN A 550 0.12 -7.99 40.03
C GLN A 550 1.58 -8.44 40.22
N PRO A 551 2.21 -8.22 41.38
CA PRO A 551 3.49 -8.86 41.71
C PRO A 551 3.39 -10.40 41.63
N GLY A 552 4.46 -11.08 41.23
CA GLY A 552 4.47 -12.54 41.12
C GLY A 552 3.96 -13.08 39.77
N LYS A 553 3.44 -14.31 39.76
CA LYS A 553 2.99 -14.98 38.53
C LYS A 553 1.67 -14.38 38.05
N ASN A 554 1.59 -14.05 36.76
CA ASN A 554 0.38 -13.59 36.11
C ASN A 554 0.11 -14.44 34.86
N GLN A 555 -1.10 -14.98 34.75
CA GLN A 555 -1.61 -15.62 33.53
C GLN A 555 -2.26 -14.55 32.65
N ILE A 556 -1.80 -14.40 31.42
CA ILE A 556 -2.26 -13.38 30.48
C ILE A 556 -2.96 -14.07 29.32
N GLN A 557 -4.12 -13.56 28.93
CA GLN A 557 -4.82 -13.97 27.72
C GLN A 557 -5.43 -12.75 27.04
N LEU A 558 -5.11 -12.56 25.76
CA LEU A 558 -5.72 -11.60 24.86
C LEU A 558 -6.54 -12.37 23.83
N THR A 559 -7.77 -11.95 23.60
CA THR A 559 -8.65 -12.52 22.57
C THR A 559 -9.10 -11.42 21.64
N TYR A 560 -8.82 -11.59 20.34
CA TYR A 560 -9.26 -10.69 19.30
C TYR A 560 -10.60 -11.15 18.72
N HIS A 561 -11.48 -10.18 18.50
CA HIS A 561 -12.66 -10.34 17.67
C HIS A 561 -12.70 -9.24 16.61
N VAL A 562 -13.24 -9.54 15.44
CA VAL A 562 -13.37 -8.55 14.36
C VAL A 562 -14.46 -7.52 14.73
N PRO A 563 -14.13 -6.24 14.93
CA PRO A 563 -15.14 -5.23 15.25
C PRO A 563 -16.15 -5.06 14.11
N GLY A 564 -17.44 -5.05 14.44
CA GLY A 564 -18.52 -4.87 13.46
C GLY A 564 -18.93 -6.13 12.69
N LEU A 565 -18.30 -7.29 12.91
CA LEU A 565 -18.65 -8.53 12.22
C LEU A 565 -20.12 -8.93 12.41
N LEU A 566 -20.60 -8.90 13.66
CA LEU A 566 -21.99 -9.26 13.96
C LEU A 566 -22.98 -8.28 13.30
N GLY A 567 -22.70 -6.98 13.36
CA GLY A 567 -23.53 -5.96 12.70
C GLY A 567 -23.55 -6.12 11.17
N GLY A 568 -22.40 -6.42 10.56
CA GLY A 568 -22.30 -6.73 9.14
C GLY A 568 -23.12 -7.97 8.77
N LEU A 569 -23.01 -9.05 9.56
CA LEU A 569 -23.77 -10.29 9.34
C LEU A 569 -25.29 -10.03 9.39
N LEU A 570 -25.77 -9.29 10.39
CA LEU A 570 -27.19 -8.95 10.51
C LEU A 570 -27.69 -8.15 9.31
N ILE A 571 -26.95 -7.12 8.87
CA ILE A 571 -27.30 -6.33 7.69
C ILE A 571 -27.34 -7.19 6.43
N SER A 572 -26.38 -8.12 6.27
CA SER A 572 -26.36 -9.05 5.15
C SER A 572 -27.57 -9.98 5.14
N ILE A 573 -27.96 -10.53 6.30
CA ILE A 573 -29.14 -11.40 6.42
C ILE A 573 -30.41 -10.62 6.09
N ILE A 574 -30.58 -9.43 6.67
CA ILE A 574 -31.76 -8.58 6.41
C ILE A 574 -31.84 -8.21 4.92
N SER A 575 -30.73 -7.80 4.32
CA SER A 575 -30.67 -7.48 2.88
C SER A 575 -31.06 -8.68 2.01
N GLY A 576 -30.55 -9.88 2.35
CA GLY A 576 -30.86 -11.12 1.64
C GLY A 576 -32.34 -11.49 1.74
N LEU A 577 -32.92 -11.42 2.95
CA LEU A 577 -34.35 -11.68 3.17
C LEU A 577 -35.23 -10.68 2.42
N SER A 578 -34.90 -9.38 2.48
CA SER A 578 -35.61 -8.34 1.73
C SER A 578 -35.57 -8.59 0.22
N PHE A 579 -34.43 -9.00 -0.33
CA PHE A 579 -34.32 -9.36 -1.74
C PHE A 579 -35.17 -10.58 -2.12
N ILE A 580 -35.18 -11.62 -1.29
CA ILE A 580 -35.99 -12.81 -1.51
C ILE A 580 -37.49 -12.46 -1.50
N LEU A 581 -37.93 -11.67 -0.51
CA LEU A 581 -39.32 -11.22 -0.39
C LEU A 581 -39.74 -10.37 -1.60
N TRP A 582 -38.90 -9.42 -2.02
CA TRP A 582 -39.14 -8.62 -3.21
C TRP A 582 -39.29 -9.48 -4.47
N ARG A 583 -38.39 -10.45 -4.66
CA ARG A 583 -38.43 -11.37 -5.81
C ARG A 583 -39.67 -12.27 -5.81
N GLN A 584 -40.09 -12.77 -4.65
CA GLN A 584 -41.30 -13.58 -4.54
C GLN A 584 -42.55 -12.78 -4.91
N ARG A 585 -42.66 -11.52 -4.45
CA ARG A 585 -43.77 -10.64 -4.81
C ARG A 585 -43.84 -10.35 -6.32
N TYR A 586 -42.69 -10.21 -6.98
CA TYR A 586 -42.60 -10.00 -8.43
C TYR A 586 -42.84 -11.26 -9.29
N ARG A 587 -42.84 -12.46 -8.70
CA ARG A 587 -43.22 -13.70 -9.41
C ARG A 587 -44.73 -13.94 -9.42
N HIS A 588 -45.48 -13.22 -8.58
CA HIS A 588 -46.93 -13.32 -8.46
C HIS A 588 -47.70 -12.19 -9.20
N HIS A 589 -46.97 -11.30 -9.87
CA HIS A 589 -47.47 -10.32 -10.84
C HIS A 589 -46.82 -10.61 -12.18
#